data_AF-A0A914Z9G0-F1
#
_entry.id   AF-A0A914Z9G0-F1
#
_cell.length_a   1.000
_cell.length_b   1.000
_cell.length_c   1.000
_cell.angle_alpha   90.00
_cell.angle_beta   90.00
_cell.angle_gamma   90.00
#
_symmetry.space_group_name_H-M   'P 1'
#
loop_
_entity.id
_entity.type
_entity.pdbx_description
1 polymer ?
#
loop_
_entity_poly.entity_id
_entity_poly.type
_entity_poly.pdbx_seq_one_letter_code
_entity_poly.pdbx_strand_id
1 'polypeptide(L)'
;MEIKTALIVSESLLIDAEKMLNIGIHPTTISDSFQRAAAHAMQVLEEMSTPVDLENDEELIKLASTSLNSKVVSQHSWLLAPMAVKAVKRIIDLESPDNINLNLIKLVKKLGETVEESELIDGALIEQKSMGHGGPSRIEKAKIGLIQFQISHPNRWKKKEK
;
A
#
# COMPACT_ATOMS: atom_id res chain seq x y z
N MET A 1 -3.37 9.01 -7.71
CA MET A 1 -3.11 10.47 -7.73
C MET A 1 -2.28 10.82 -6.51
N GLU A 2 -1.16 11.55 -6.67
CA GLU A 2 -0.40 12.01 -5.51
C GLU A 2 -1.20 13.06 -4.73
N ILE A 3 -1.11 13.04 -3.40
CA ILE A 3 -1.82 13.97 -2.51
C ILE A 3 -1.54 15.43 -2.89
N LYS A 4 -0.32 15.72 -3.36
CA LYS A 4 0.10 17.06 -3.80
C LYS A 4 -0.68 17.55 -5.02
N THR A 5 -0.87 16.71 -6.03
CA THR A 5 -1.58 17.10 -7.26
C THR A 5 -3.03 17.40 -6.94
N ALA A 6 -3.69 16.59 -6.11
CA ALA A 6 -5.06 16.83 -5.69
C ALA A 6 -5.22 18.18 -4.96
N LEU A 7 -4.26 18.53 -4.09
CA LEU A 7 -4.25 19.82 -3.39
C LEU A 7 -4.10 20.99 -4.36
N ILE A 8 -3.12 20.93 -5.27
CA ILE A 8 -2.85 22.01 -6.25
C ILE A 8 -4.06 22.23 -7.16
N VAL A 9 -4.70 21.14 -7.63
CA VAL A 9 -5.92 21.24 -8.43
C VAL A 9 -7.03 21.90 -7.62
N SER A 10 -7.24 21.49 -6.37
CA SER A 10 -8.26 22.08 -5.49
C SER A 10 -8.02 23.57 -5.24
N GLU A 11 -6.76 23.97 -5.02
CA GLU A 11 -6.36 25.37 -4.86
C GLU A 11 -6.69 26.19 -6.11
N SER A 12 -6.32 25.68 -7.30
CA SER A 12 -6.61 26.36 -8.57
C SER A 12 -8.12 26.53 -8.82
N LEU A 13 -8.91 25.49 -8.53
CA LEU A 13 -10.37 25.52 -8.65
C LEU A 13 -11.00 26.54 -7.68
N LEU A 14 -10.45 26.68 -6.48
CA LEU A 14 -10.93 27.66 -5.50
C LEU A 14 -10.64 29.09 -5.95
N ILE A 15 -9.45 29.36 -6.48
CA ILE A 15 -9.08 30.66 -7.05
C ILE A 15 -10.04 31.04 -8.19
N ASP A 16 -10.39 30.08 -9.05
CA ASP A 16 -11.33 30.33 -10.14
C ASP A 16 -12.77 30.51 -9.64
N ALA A 17 -13.18 29.77 -8.61
CA ALA A 17 -14.46 29.98 -7.94
C ALA A 17 -14.56 31.39 -7.33
N GLU A 18 -13.50 31.89 -6.70
CA GLU A 18 -13.45 33.26 -6.15
C GLU A 18 -13.67 34.31 -7.25
N LYS A 19 -13.02 34.15 -8.41
CA LYS A 19 -13.24 35.04 -9.57
C LYS A 19 -14.70 35.02 -10.02
N MET A 20 -15.33 33.85 -10.08
CA MET A 20 -16.73 33.70 -10.47
C MET A 20 -17.69 34.35 -9.45
N LEU A 21 -17.39 34.23 -8.16
CA LEU A 21 -18.14 34.91 -7.09
C LEU A 21 -18.04 36.43 -7.22
N ASN A 22 -16.86 36.97 -7.54
CA ASN A 22 -16.65 38.41 -7.75
C ASN A 22 -17.44 38.98 -8.93
N ILE A 23 -17.80 38.14 -9.92
CA ILE A 23 -18.63 38.52 -11.08
C ILE A 23 -20.13 38.39 -10.75
N GLY A 24 -20.48 37.88 -9.56
CA GLY A 24 -21.87 37.77 -9.08
C GLY A 24 -22.56 36.44 -9.40
N ILE A 25 -21.81 35.39 -9.75
CA ILE A 25 -22.38 34.05 -9.99
C ILE A 25 -22.78 33.42 -8.65
N HIS A 26 -24.00 32.86 -8.58
CA HIS A 26 -24.47 32.21 -7.36
C HIS A 26 -23.62 30.98 -7.01
N PRO A 27 -23.21 30.79 -5.73
CA PRO A 27 -22.32 29.69 -5.32
C PRO A 27 -22.83 28.30 -5.71
N THR A 28 -24.14 28.06 -5.63
CA THR A 28 -24.75 26.78 -6.03
C THR A 28 -24.49 26.46 -7.50
N THR A 29 -24.59 27.45 -8.38
CA THR A 29 -24.33 27.27 -9.83
C THR A 29 -22.87 26.88 -10.08
N ILE A 30 -21.94 27.47 -9.33
CA ILE A 30 -20.51 27.13 -9.42
C ILE A 30 -20.31 25.68 -8.98
N SER A 31 -20.83 25.29 -7.81
CA SER A 31 -20.76 23.92 -7.30
C SER A 31 -21.32 22.89 -8.27
N ASP A 32 -22.52 23.11 -8.79
CA ASP A 32 -23.18 22.20 -9.74
C ASP A 32 -22.39 22.08 -11.05
N SER A 33 -21.83 23.19 -11.55
CA SER A 33 -21.02 23.18 -12.76
C SER A 33 -19.71 22.42 -12.58
N PHE A 34 -19.04 22.55 -11.43
CA PHE A 34 -17.83 21.80 -11.11
C PHE A 34 -18.10 20.30 -10.97
N GLN A 35 -19.22 19.90 -10.37
CA GLN A 35 -19.60 18.48 -10.32
C GLN A 35 -19.83 17.90 -11.72
N ARG A 36 -20.53 18.64 -12.59
CA ARG A 36 -20.75 18.23 -13.99
C ARG A 36 -19.43 18.16 -14.77
N ALA A 37 -18.55 19.12 -14.59
CA ALA A 37 -17.23 19.13 -15.21
C ALA A 37 -16.37 17.96 -14.74
N ALA A 38 -16.39 17.65 -13.44
CA ALA A 38 -15.67 16.51 -12.87
C ALA A 38 -16.18 15.17 -13.44
N ALA A 39 -17.50 15.00 -13.56
CA ALA A 39 -18.09 13.81 -14.16
C ALA A 39 -17.68 13.63 -15.63
N HIS A 40 -17.66 14.72 -16.41
CA HIS A 40 -17.21 14.65 -17.80
C HIS A 40 -15.69 14.41 -17.90
N ALA A 41 -14.89 15.01 -17.02
CA ALA A 41 -13.46 14.75 -16.96
C ALA A 41 -13.15 13.27 -16.67
N MET A 42 -13.95 12.61 -15.81
CA MET A 42 -13.81 11.17 -15.58
C MET A 42 -14.07 10.35 -16.84
N GLN A 43 -15.11 10.69 -17.63
CA GLN A 43 -15.41 10.02 -18.90
C GLN A 43 -14.23 10.14 -19.88
N VAL A 44 -13.70 11.35 -20.03
CA VAL A 44 -12.54 11.59 -20.91
C VAL A 44 -11.31 10.80 -20.45
N LEU A 45 -11.06 10.72 -19.13
CA LEU A 45 -9.97 9.93 -18.58
C LEU A 45 -10.13 8.42 -18.87
N GLU A 46 -11.36 7.92 -18.83
CA GLU A 46 -11.66 6.52 -19.15
C GLU A 46 -11.46 6.23 -20.64
N GLU A 47 -11.91 7.14 -21.52
CA GLU A 47 -11.68 7.07 -22.98
C GLU A 47 -10.19 7.12 -23.35
N MET A 48 -9.39 7.89 -22.61
CA MET A 48 -7.94 8.00 -22.81
C MET A 48 -7.14 6.88 -22.14
N SER A 49 -7.77 6.07 -21.29
CA SER A 49 -7.08 5.03 -20.53
C SER A 49 -6.62 3.89 -21.44
N THR A 50 -5.42 3.38 -21.20
CA THR A 50 -4.89 2.21 -21.90
C THR A 50 -4.94 1.01 -20.97
N PRO A 51 -5.59 -0.11 -21.37
CA PRO A 51 -5.62 -1.31 -20.55
C PRO A 51 -4.21 -1.88 -20.40
N VAL A 52 -3.88 -2.34 -19.20
CA VAL A 52 -2.58 -2.93 -18.86
C VAL A 52 -2.77 -4.41 -18.59
N ASP A 53 -1.89 -5.24 -19.15
CA ASP A 53 -1.89 -6.67 -18.88
C ASP A 53 -1.20 -6.96 -17.53
N LEU A 54 -1.90 -7.69 -16.65
CA LEU A 54 -1.38 -8.06 -15.33
C LEU A 54 -0.31 -9.16 -15.41
N GLU A 55 -0.23 -9.89 -16.52
CA GLU A 55 0.83 -10.87 -16.74
C GLU A 55 2.15 -10.21 -17.20
N ASN A 56 2.10 -8.97 -17.69
CA ASN A 56 3.26 -8.24 -18.19
C ASN A 56 4.08 -7.59 -17.05
N ASP A 57 5.03 -8.35 -16.51
CA ASP A 57 5.92 -7.87 -15.45
C ASP A 57 6.71 -6.60 -15.81
N GLU A 58 7.17 -6.47 -17.06
CA GLU A 58 7.99 -5.33 -17.48
C GLU A 58 7.21 -4.02 -17.43
N GLU A 59 5.95 -4.06 -17.88
CA GLU A 59 5.05 -2.91 -17.85
C GLU A 59 4.68 -2.53 -16.41
N LEU A 60 4.39 -3.51 -15.56
CA LEU A 60 4.12 -3.28 -14.13
C LEU A 60 5.34 -2.69 -13.42
N ILE A 61 6.55 -3.17 -13.72
CA ILE A 61 7.80 -2.64 -13.15
C ILE A 61 8.01 -1.20 -13.61
N LYS A 62 7.71 -0.87 -14.87
CA LYS A 62 7.82 0.49 -15.39
C LYS A 62 6.84 1.46 -14.69
N LEU A 63 5.61 1.01 -14.44
CA LEU A 63 4.61 1.77 -13.68
C LEU A 63 5.05 2.00 -12.23
N ALA A 64 5.54 0.95 -11.56
CA ALA A 64 6.06 1.03 -10.20
C ALA A 64 7.29 1.97 -10.12
N SER A 65 8.22 1.88 -11.09
CA SER A 65 9.40 2.74 -11.18
C SER A 65 9.02 4.22 -11.38
N THR A 66 8.04 4.50 -12.24
CA THR A 66 7.53 5.87 -12.44
C THR A 66 6.93 6.43 -11.16
N SER A 67 6.21 5.61 -10.38
CA SER A 67 5.71 5.98 -9.07
C SER A 67 6.85 6.27 -8.08
N LEU A 68 7.96 5.53 -8.10
CA LEU A 68 9.09 5.75 -7.19
C LEU A 68 9.97 6.95 -7.56
N ASN A 69 9.96 7.37 -8.82
CA ASN A 69 10.90 8.36 -9.35
C ASN A 69 10.86 9.74 -8.66
N SER A 70 9.69 10.14 -8.14
CA SER A 70 9.53 11.41 -7.40
C SER A 70 9.90 11.33 -5.90
N LYS A 71 10.42 10.19 -5.43
CA LYS A 71 10.75 9.93 -4.01
C LYS A 71 12.26 9.85 -3.82
N VAL A 72 12.71 9.99 -2.57
CA VAL A 72 14.13 9.90 -2.18
C VAL A 72 14.77 8.58 -2.60
N VAL A 73 13.97 7.52 -2.70
CA VAL A 73 14.39 6.17 -3.12
C VAL A 73 14.50 6.00 -4.64
N SER A 74 14.38 7.08 -5.44
CA SER A 74 14.39 7.01 -6.91
C SER A 74 15.64 6.34 -7.47
N GLN A 75 16.80 6.54 -6.83
CA GLN A 75 18.07 5.92 -7.21
C GLN A 75 18.06 4.39 -7.05
N HIS A 76 17.21 3.86 -6.17
CA HIS A 76 17.04 2.43 -5.91
C HIS A 76 15.76 1.86 -6.53
N SER A 77 15.13 2.57 -7.47
CA SER A 77 13.90 2.11 -8.14
C SER A 77 14.09 0.78 -8.86
N TRP A 78 15.30 0.52 -9.37
CA TRP A 78 15.64 -0.73 -10.03
C TRP A 78 15.52 -1.97 -9.11
N LEU A 79 15.69 -1.78 -7.80
CA LEU A 79 15.55 -2.84 -6.79
C LEU A 79 14.13 -2.87 -6.23
N LEU A 80 13.59 -1.71 -5.85
CA LEU A 80 12.30 -1.62 -5.15
C LEU A 80 11.09 -1.84 -6.05
N ALA A 81 11.15 -1.42 -7.32
CA ALA A 81 10.05 -1.62 -8.27
C ALA A 81 9.74 -3.10 -8.53
N PRO A 82 10.71 -3.96 -8.92
CA PRO A 82 10.43 -5.38 -9.11
C PRO A 82 10.05 -6.08 -7.80
N MET A 83 10.59 -5.63 -6.66
CA MET A 83 10.21 -6.16 -5.35
C MET A 83 8.73 -5.91 -5.04
N ALA A 84 8.25 -4.68 -5.28
CA ALA A 84 6.86 -4.31 -5.07
C ALA A 84 5.92 -5.09 -6.00
N VAL A 85 6.27 -5.23 -7.28
CA VAL A 85 5.47 -6.01 -8.25
C VAL A 85 5.37 -7.47 -7.83
N LYS A 86 6.49 -8.11 -7.46
CA LYS A 86 6.50 -9.50 -6.97
C LYS A 86 5.64 -9.68 -5.70
N ALA A 87 5.73 -8.75 -4.75
CA ALA A 87 4.95 -8.81 -3.53
C ALA A 87 3.43 -8.73 -3.81
N VAL A 88 3.02 -7.84 -4.72
CA VAL A 88 1.61 -7.68 -5.10
C VAL A 88 1.11 -8.87 -5.92
N LYS A 89 1.90 -9.37 -6.89
CA LYS A 89 1.53 -10.58 -7.66
C LYS A 89 1.36 -11.82 -6.78
N ARG A 90 1.95 -11.86 -5.59
CA ARG A 90 1.79 -12.99 -4.67
C ARG A 90 0.46 -12.98 -3.92
N ILE A 91 -0.15 -11.81 -3.77
CA ILE A 91 -1.40 -11.63 -3.03
C ILE A 91 -2.61 -11.44 -3.95
N ILE A 92 -2.39 -11.18 -5.25
CA ILE A 92 -3.48 -11.03 -6.21
C ILE A 92 -4.19 -12.36 -6.40
N ASP A 93 -5.51 -12.34 -6.29
CA ASP A 93 -6.36 -13.46 -6.67
C ASP A 93 -6.93 -13.17 -8.05
N LEU A 94 -6.72 -14.08 -9.00
CA LEU A 94 -7.18 -13.92 -10.39
C LEU A 94 -8.71 -13.97 -10.48
N GLU A 95 -9.40 -14.52 -9.48
CA GLU A 95 -10.87 -14.53 -9.43
C GLU A 95 -11.46 -13.20 -8.93
N SER A 96 -10.68 -12.39 -8.22
CA SER A 96 -11.11 -11.08 -7.68
C SER A 96 -9.96 -10.05 -7.72
N PRO A 97 -9.58 -9.58 -8.92
CA PRO A 97 -8.45 -8.67 -9.11
C PRO A 97 -8.64 -7.31 -8.41
N ASP A 98 -9.87 -6.90 -8.14
CA ASP A 98 -10.19 -5.59 -7.55
C ASP A 98 -9.94 -5.51 -6.04
N ASN A 99 -9.77 -6.65 -5.35
CA ASN A 99 -9.72 -6.69 -3.89
C ASN A 99 -8.35 -7.15 -3.37
N ILE A 100 -7.33 -6.34 -3.63
CA ILE A 100 -5.97 -6.58 -3.13
C ILE A 100 -5.85 -6.12 -1.68
N ASN A 101 -5.71 -7.07 -0.75
CA ASN A 101 -5.50 -6.74 0.66
C ASN A 101 -4.03 -6.48 0.97
N LEU A 102 -3.65 -5.19 1.01
CA LEU A 102 -2.28 -4.75 1.32
C LEU A 102 -1.80 -5.13 2.72
N ASN A 103 -2.70 -5.47 3.66
CA ASN A 103 -2.30 -5.92 5.00
C ASN A 103 -1.57 -7.27 5.00
N LEU A 104 -1.67 -8.04 3.91
CA LEU A 104 -0.93 -9.28 3.72
C LEU A 104 0.57 -9.04 3.43
N ILE A 105 0.92 -7.84 2.96
CA ILE A 105 2.31 -7.44 2.73
C ILE A 105 2.81 -6.69 3.96
N LYS A 106 3.66 -7.35 4.75
CA LYS A 106 4.23 -6.75 5.95
C LYS A 106 5.56 -6.07 5.65
N LEU A 107 5.61 -4.74 5.84
CA LEU A 107 6.86 -3.99 5.77
C LEU A 107 7.56 -4.01 7.13
N VAL A 108 8.79 -4.54 7.16
CA VAL A 108 9.63 -4.59 8.35
C VAL A 108 10.88 -3.75 8.11
N LYS A 109 11.15 -2.79 9.00
CA LYS A 109 12.29 -1.88 8.89
C LYS A 109 13.29 -2.19 10.00
N LYS A 110 14.50 -2.57 9.63
CA LYS A 110 15.63 -2.76 10.55
C LYS A 110 16.64 -1.63 10.37
N LEU A 111 17.24 -1.20 11.48
CA LEU A 111 18.28 -0.19 11.49
C LEU A 111 19.63 -0.86 11.25
N GLY A 112 20.47 -0.27 10.40
CA GLY A 112 21.89 -0.62 10.25
C GLY A 112 22.36 -0.81 8.81
N GLU A 113 21.48 -1.30 7.95
CA GLU A 113 21.78 -1.67 6.57
C GLU A 113 21.34 -0.60 5.55
N THR A 114 21.83 -0.74 4.32
CA THR A 114 21.49 0.15 3.21
C THR A 114 20.19 -0.26 2.52
N VAL A 115 19.60 0.63 1.72
CA VAL A 115 18.39 0.31 0.94
C VAL A 115 18.65 -0.82 -0.05
N GLU A 116 19.90 -0.99 -0.50
CA GLU A 116 20.31 -2.02 -1.45
C GLU A 116 20.26 -3.43 -0.87
N GLU A 117 20.34 -3.56 0.46
CA GLU A 117 20.24 -4.84 1.19
C GLU A 117 18.77 -5.23 1.48
N SER A 118 17.81 -4.42 1.05
CA SER A 118 16.39 -4.77 1.20
C SER A 118 16.03 -5.94 0.29
N GLU A 119 15.36 -6.95 0.86
CA GLU A 119 14.90 -8.14 0.15
C GLU A 119 13.43 -8.45 0.42
N LEU A 120 12.78 -9.13 -0.54
CA LEU A 120 11.46 -9.72 -0.34
C LEU A 120 11.63 -11.11 0.28
N ILE A 121 11.08 -11.29 1.48
CA ILE A 121 11.07 -12.59 2.15
C ILE A 121 9.81 -13.35 1.73
N ASP A 122 10.01 -14.51 1.10
CA ASP A 122 8.93 -15.45 0.74
C ASP A 122 8.41 -16.20 1.98
N GLY A 123 7.67 -15.49 2.82
CA GLY A 123 7.09 -16.05 4.04
C GLY A 123 6.71 -14.99 5.07
N ALA A 124 6.62 -15.40 6.33
CA ALA A 124 6.33 -14.49 7.44
C ALA A 124 7.61 -14.18 8.23
N LEU A 125 7.96 -12.90 8.31
CA LEU A 125 9.00 -12.42 9.22
C LEU A 125 8.38 -12.05 10.58
N ILE A 126 8.84 -12.74 11.62
CA ILE A 126 8.42 -12.49 13.01
C ILE A 126 9.63 -11.95 13.77
N GLU A 127 9.50 -10.74 14.29
CA GLU A 127 10.52 -10.12 15.14
C GLU A 127 10.43 -10.66 16.57
N GLN A 128 10.82 -11.90 16.77
CA GLN A 128 10.92 -12.50 18.10
C GLN A 128 12.28 -13.14 18.28
N LYS A 129 12.88 -12.92 19.46
CA LYS A 129 14.06 -13.66 19.88
C LYS A 129 13.65 -15.05 20.34
N SER A 130 14.47 -16.04 20.04
CA SER A 130 14.30 -17.37 20.64
C SER A 130 14.32 -17.24 22.18
N MET A 131 13.28 -17.74 22.83
CA MET A 131 13.16 -17.71 24.29
C MET A 131 13.91 -18.93 24.86
N GLY A 132 15.03 -18.70 25.55
CA GLY A 132 15.74 -19.72 26.32
C GLY A 132 17.25 -19.79 26.07
N HIS A 133 18.00 -20.19 27.09
CA HIS A 133 19.42 -20.56 26.96
C HIS A 133 19.52 -21.88 26.20
N GLY A 134 20.03 -21.86 24.96
CA GLY A 134 20.24 -23.05 24.13
C GLY A 134 19.14 -23.37 23.10
N GLY A 135 18.27 -22.41 22.76
CA GLY A 135 17.32 -22.59 21.65
C GLY A 135 18.04 -22.79 20.30
N PRO A 136 17.49 -23.62 19.39
CA PRO A 136 18.09 -23.85 18.08
C PRO A 136 18.06 -22.58 17.22
N SER A 137 19.22 -22.18 16.68
CA SER A 137 19.33 -20.99 15.82
C SER A 137 18.74 -21.19 14.42
N ARG A 138 18.69 -22.44 13.93
CA ARG A 138 18.15 -22.81 12.61
C ARG A 138 17.52 -24.20 12.68
N ILE A 139 16.32 -24.33 12.14
CA ILE A 139 15.61 -25.60 11.99
C ILE A 139 15.19 -25.74 10.53
N GLU A 140 15.57 -26.83 9.89
CA GLU A 140 15.11 -27.17 8.54
C GLU A 140 13.87 -28.06 8.61
N LYS A 141 12.91 -27.85 7.70
CA LYS A 141 11.63 -28.58 7.65
C LYS A 141 10.86 -28.55 8.98
N ALA A 142 10.86 -27.38 9.64
CA ALA A 142 10.13 -27.17 10.87
C ALA A 142 8.61 -27.23 10.65
N LYS A 143 7.88 -27.74 11.66
CA LYS A 143 6.42 -27.62 11.74
C LYS A 143 6.10 -26.45 12.66
N ILE A 144 5.41 -25.44 12.13
CA ILE A 144 5.06 -24.23 12.87
C ILE A 144 3.70 -24.42 13.54
N GLY A 145 3.63 -24.26 14.86
CA GLY A 145 2.39 -24.27 15.63
C GLY A 145 1.99 -22.86 16.05
N LEU A 146 0.72 -22.50 15.88
CA LEU A 146 0.17 -21.23 16.36
C LEU A 146 -0.57 -21.49 17.67
N ILE A 147 -0.03 -20.98 18.77
CA ILE A 147 -0.59 -21.14 20.11
C ILE A 147 -1.09 -19.78 20.59
N GLN A 148 -2.42 -19.65 20.75
CA GLN A 148 -3.04 -18.42 21.26
C GLN A 148 -3.24 -18.41 22.78
N PHE A 149 -3.04 -19.55 23.46
CA PHE A 149 -3.14 -19.62 24.92
C PHE A 149 -1.82 -19.30 25.61
N GLN A 150 -1.91 -18.83 26.87
CA GLN A 150 -0.73 -18.49 27.66
C GLN A 150 -0.04 -19.74 28.21
N ILE A 151 1.28 -19.78 28.09
CA ILE A 151 2.13 -20.79 28.74
C ILE A 151 2.55 -20.21 30.10
N SER A 152 1.73 -20.40 31.12
CA SER A 152 2.00 -19.94 32.48
C SER A 152 1.43 -20.91 33.52
N HIS A 153 1.85 -20.75 34.77
CA HIS A 153 1.29 -21.54 35.86
C HIS A 153 -0.23 -21.33 35.93
N PRO A 154 -1.02 -22.40 36.10
CA PRO A 154 -2.47 -22.30 36.13
C PRO A 154 -2.91 -21.41 37.30
N ASN A 155 -3.57 -20.29 37.00
CA ASN A 155 -4.14 -19.40 37.99
C ASN A 155 -5.27 -20.11 38.75
N ARG A 156 -4.96 -20.65 39.95
CA ARG A 156 -5.89 -21.40 40.80
C ARG A 156 -7.04 -20.55 41.39
N TRP A 157 -7.02 -19.23 41.22
CA TRP A 157 -7.91 -18.30 41.93
C TRP A 157 -9.25 -18.01 41.25
N LYS A 158 -9.46 -18.41 39.98
CA LYS A 158 -10.74 -18.20 39.26
C LYS A 158 -11.73 -19.38 39.32
N LYS A 159 -11.60 -20.29 40.30
CA LYS A 159 -12.49 -21.45 40.49
C LYS A 159 -13.44 -21.36 41.70
N LYS A 160 -13.78 -20.15 42.16
CA LYS A 160 -14.85 -19.93 43.15
C LYS A 160 -15.84 -18.90 42.63
N GLU A 161 -16.70 -19.31 41.71
CA GLU A 161 -18.06 -18.77 41.51
C GLU A 161 -18.73 -19.55 40.36
N LYS A 162 -19.35 -20.65 40.74
CA LYS A 162 -20.57 -21.20 40.15
C LYS A 162 -21.42 -21.70 41.32
#